data_AF-A0A317N5D0-F1
#
_entry.id   AF-A0A317N5D0-F1
#
_cell.length_a   1.000
_cell.length_b   1.000
_cell.length_c   1.000
_cell.angle_alpha   90.00
_cell.angle_beta   90.00
_cell.angle_gamma   90.00
#
_symmetry.space_group_name_H-M   'P 1'
#
loop_
_entity.id
_entity.type
_entity.pdbx_description
1 polymer ?
#
loop_
_entity_poly.entity_id
_entity_poly.type
_entity_poly.pdbx_seq_one_letter_code
_entity_poly.pdbx_strand_id
1 'polypeptide(L)'
;MTGADDGYVRVTTPAEMEEMLLRLSQPGGASLQLDAEASHPFPVLVVEQLPGEHLWLDISAIREIAPELKRGTAFRLLGQSRDQMLRTPPLAMSECQEQGGRLMCRCPYPTSLEVLQRRASFRARLRLGMEVGAIVRGDDSEASLQGDLKDLSLEGCQLELPLSGAGFLADADLVEIELCFLNGTRFAIRAKPRHRQADPERQALRVGMQFVAPSGDQERQLWHFVREIERESTRQGEGSDSSLLPSLLFQTDLAAPAPVSRRNVSPYATPMAKRLARIAGYLDAQLLEIKQGGRLDSVQLSSFADRLLGLHAEDREALLFATCCLYNEPLLVRHGLGVAVHLLDLASSGPLPRDVRKALVACAMVHDLGKSLLPTELLEARDWGVPQRKALAAHVEVMRERLGACHWLAPGVVQAVVMRINERLDGSGYPDGLSGEQLGELTRLASVVDVVEAMRRDRPDRPAWTISDIYRYLLSHPGQFDARWVKRYLKHFGVMPIGTLVRFAGGELGWVQRLDGMGRLAQIQLTERAEAPGEALGEVLRGERLERLGEVAEVLAVSC
;
A
#
# COMPACT_ATOMS: atom_id res chain seq x y z
N MET A 1 -1.19 16.68 41.62
CA MET A 1 -0.66 17.72 40.73
C MET A 1 0.80 17.40 40.46
N THR A 2 1.02 16.54 39.47
CA THR A 2 2.31 15.95 39.11
C THR A 2 2.83 16.69 37.88
N GLY A 3 3.79 17.60 38.08
CA GLY A 3 4.53 18.18 36.96
C GLY A 3 5.38 17.10 36.32
N ALA A 4 5.01 16.69 35.11
CA ALA A 4 5.90 15.93 34.24
C ALA A 4 7.11 16.83 33.94
N ASP A 5 8.30 16.31 34.19
CA ASP A 5 9.57 16.97 33.92
C ASP A 5 9.76 17.02 32.39
N ASP A 6 9.28 18.09 31.76
CA ASP A 6 9.27 18.31 30.30
C ASP A 6 10.68 18.47 29.68
N GLY A 7 11.75 18.33 30.48
CA GLY A 7 13.15 18.28 30.03
C GLY A 7 13.75 19.61 29.56
N TYR A 8 12.96 20.70 29.51
CA TYR A 8 13.46 22.03 29.13
C TYR A 8 14.29 22.65 30.25
N VAL A 9 15.50 23.11 29.89
CA VAL A 9 16.36 23.92 30.74
C VAL A 9 16.08 25.38 30.47
N ARG A 10 15.82 26.15 31.53
CA ARG A 10 15.58 27.58 31.43
C ARG A 10 16.90 28.35 31.35
N VAL A 11 17.08 29.12 30.29
CA VAL A 11 18.22 30.02 30.05
C VAL A 11 17.78 31.46 30.32
N THR A 12 18.51 32.15 31.19
CA THR A 12 18.26 33.56 31.57
C THR A 12 19.48 34.46 31.34
N THR A 13 20.60 33.90 30.87
CA THR A 13 21.84 34.65 30.63
C THR A 13 21.66 35.54 29.39
N PRO A 14 21.83 36.88 29.48
CA PRO A 14 21.56 37.78 28.36
C PRO A 14 22.36 37.44 27.08
N ALA A 15 23.65 37.14 27.21
CA ALA A 15 24.51 36.81 26.07
C ALA A 15 24.10 35.50 25.37
N GLU A 16 23.71 34.48 26.13
CA GLU A 16 23.25 33.20 25.58
C GLU A 16 21.88 33.37 24.91
N MET A 17 20.97 34.12 25.53
CA MET A 17 19.66 34.42 24.95
C MET A 17 19.78 35.21 23.65
N GLU A 18 20.69 36.18 23.61
CA GLU A 18 20.96 36.97 22.41
C GLU A 18 21.45 36.09 21.26
N GLU A 19 22.44 35.23 21.52
CA GLU A 19 22.96 34.30 20.53
C GLU A 19 21.89 33.32 20.01
N MET A 20 21.02 32.82 20.91
CA MET A 20 19.96 31.88 20.55
C MET A 20 18.84 32.52 19.72
N LEU A 21 18.44 33.74 20.08
CA LEU A 21 17.42 34.50 19.35
C LEU A 21 17.92 35.01 18.00
N LEU A 22 19.21 35.36 17.88
CA LEU A 22 19.80 35.77 16.60
C LEU A 22 19.65 34.68 15.52
N ARG A 23 19.63 33.41 15.92
CA ARG A 23 19.43 32.27 15.01
C ARG A 23 17.98 32.17 14.52
N LEU A 24 17.02 32.69 15.28
CA LEU A 24 15.61 32.79 14.88
C LEU A 24 15.37 33.86 13.80
N SER A 25 16.33 34.77 13.62
CA SER A 25 16.30 35.81 12.58
C SER A 25 16.63 35.31 11.17
N GLN A 26 16.97 34.03 11.03
CA GLN A 26 17.11 33.41 9.71
C GLN A 26 15.72 33.06 9.12
N PRO A 27 15.53 33.14 7.79
CA PRO A 27 14.30 32.69 7.14
C PRO A 27 13.93 31.24 7.51
N GLY A 28 12.77 31.06 8.15
CA GLY A 28 12.29 29.76 8.65
C GLY A 28 12.89 29.33 10.00
N GLY A 29 13.63 30.21 10.68
CA GLY A 29 14.20 29.96 12.00
C GLY A 29 13.21 30.08 13.15
N ALA A 30 12.09 30.79 12.94
CA ALA A 30 11.05 31.00 13.95
C ALA A 30 9.66 30.51 13.49
N SER A 31 8.87 30.07 14.45
CA SER A 31 7.43 29.89 14.30
C SER A 31 6.70 30.46 15.51
N LEU A 32 5.50 30.97 15.30
CA LEU A 32 4.64 31.53 16.33
C LEU A 32 3.48 30.58 16.59
N GLN A 33 3.27 30.18 17.85
CA GLN A 33 2.15 29.34 18.25
C GLN A 33 1.25 30.10 19.22
N LEU A 34 -0.06 30.16 18.98
CA LEU A 34 -0.99 30.80 19.91
C LEU A 34 -1.20 29.93 21.16
N ASP A 35 -1.40 30.55 22.32
CA ASP A 35 -1.63 29.86 23.60
C ASP A 35 -3.11 29.48 23.77
N ALA A 36 -3.67 28.80 22.77
CA ALA A 36 -5.02 28.24 22.77
C ALA A 36 -4.97 26.72 22.59
N GLU A 37 -5.92 25.98 23.17
CA GLU A 37 -6.00 24.52 23.01
C GLU A 37 -6.06 24.17 21.51
N ALA A 38 -5.13 23.32 21.06
CA ALA A 38 -4.95 22.85 19.68
C ALA A 38 -4.46 23.87 18.62
N SER A 39 -3.70 24.92 18.99
CA SER A 39 -3.07 25.80 17.99
C SER A 39 -1.79 25.21 17.35
N HIS A 40 -1.74 25.10 16.03
CA HIS A 40 -0.52 24.79 15.27
C HIS A 40 0.43 25.99 15.14
N PRO A 41 1.76 25.78 15.05
CA PRO A 41 2.72 26.86 14.88
C PRO A 41 2.73 27.41 13.44
N PHE A 42 2.79 28.73 13.32
CA PHE A 42 2.79 29.49 12.08
C PHE A 42 4.18 30.06 11.77
N PRO A 43 4.66 30.03 10.52
CA PRO A 43 5.97 30.57 10.20
C PRO A 43 6.00 32.11 10.38
N VAL A 44 7.02 32.60 11.07
CA VAL A 44 7.28 34.04 11.24
C VAL A 44 8.77 34.31 11.04
N LEU A 45 9.12 35.54 10.71
CA LEU A 45 10.52 35.95 10.63
C LEU A 45 10.82 36.94 11.75
N VAL A 46 11.84 36.66 12.57
CA VAL A 46 12.40 37.67 13.46
C VAL A 46 13.25 38.62 12.61
N VAL A 47 12.80 39.84 12.41
CA VAL A 47 13.46 40.83 11.53
C VAL A 47 14.54 41.59 12.27
N GLU A 48 14.25 41.96 13.51
CA GLU A 48 15.14 42.76 14.34
C GLU A 48 15.01 42.33 15.80
N GLN A 49 16.13 42.37 16.51
CA GLN A 49 16.24 42.07 17.92
C GLN A 49 16.96 43.21 18.61
N LEU A 50 16.30 43.83 19.60
CA LEU A 50 16.90 44.79 20.52
C LEU A 50 16.97 44.15 21.91
N PRO A 51 18.15 43.60 22.30
CA PRO A 51 18.32 42.90 23.57
C PRO A 51 17.81 43.68 24.77
N GLY A 52 16.94 43.05 25.57
CA GLY A 52 16.34 43.65 26.76
C GLY A 52 15.16 44.60 26.51
N GLU A 53 14.87 44.94 25.24
CA GLU A 53 13.76 45.82 24.90
C GLU A 53 12.63 45.10 24.14
N HIS A 54 12.87 44.72 22.87
CA HIS A 54 11.83 44.17 22.00
C HIS A 54 12.35 43.33 20.84
N LEU A 55 11.44 42.55 20.25
CA LEU A 55 11.64 41.83 19.00
C LEU A 55 10.65 42.35 17.95
N TRP A 56 11.14 42.53 16.72
CA TRP A 56 10.29 42.77 15.54
C TRP A 56 10.10 41.50 14.75
N LEU A 57 8.85 41.20 14.44
CA LEU A 57 8.40 40.02 13.72
C LEU A 57 7.73 40.44 12.41
N ASP A 58 8.14 39.86 11.30
CA ASP A 58 7.37 39.90 10.06
C ASP A 58 6.38 38.74 10.05
N ILE A 59 5.10 39.08 10.13
CA ILE A 59 3.97 38.14 10.14
C ILE A 59 3.15 38.19 8.84
N SER A 60 3.74 38.73 7.77
CA SER A 60 3.04 38.92 6.48
C SER A 60 2.50 37.61 5.88
N ALA A 61 3.13 36.48 6.20
CA ALA A 61 2.70 35.16 5.75
C ALA A 61 1.45 34.63 6.47
N ILE A 62 1.08 35.24 7.60
CA ILE A 62 0.03 34.76 8.52
C ILE A 62 -0.91 35.91 8.92
N ARG A 63 -1.27 36.75 7.95
CA ARG A 63 -2.12 37.94 8.16
C ARG A 63 -3.49 37.60 8.75
N GLU A 64 -3.99 36.38 8.52
CA GLU A 64 -5.25 35.85 9.00
C GLU A 64 -5.35 35.81 10.54
N ILE A 65 -4.23 35.57 11.25
CA ILE A 65 -4.20 35.55 12.72
C ILE A 65 -3.83 36.91 13.34
N ALA A 66 -3.45 37.90 12.53
CA ALA A 66 -3.10 39.23 13.01
C ALA A 66 -4.21 39.91 13.85
N PRO A 67 -5.52 39.77 13.55
CA PRO A 67 -6.57 40.32 14.39
C PRO A 67 -6.58 39.74 15.82
N GLU A 68 -6.26 38.45 15.99
CA GLU A 68 -6.18 37.80 17.30
C GLU A 68 -4.96 38.29 18.08
N LEU A 69 -3.81 38.37 17.42
CA LEU A 69 -2.59 38.91 18.01
C LEU A 69 -2.77 40.37 18.46
N LYS A 70 -3.44 41.20 17.64
CA LYS A 70 -3.77 42.60 17.98
C LYS A 70 -4.76 42.72 19.15
N ARG A 71 -5.58 41.70 19.41
CA ARG A 71 -6.48 41.63 20.58
C ARG A 71 -5.76 41.21 21.87
N GLY A 72 -4.46 40.94 21.80
CA GLY A 72 -3.64 40.56 22.96
C GLY A 72 -3.64 39.05 23.24
N THR A 73 -4.03 38.21 22.28
CA THR A 73 -3.87 36.75 22.41
C THR A 73 -2.40 36.42 22.63
N ALA A 74 -2.11 35.68 23.70
CA ALA A 74 -0.76 35.27 24.03
C ALA A 74 -0.24 34.23 23.03
N PHE A 75 1.06 34.26 22.75
CA PHE A 75 1.72 33.34 21.84
C PHE A 75 3.11 32.98 22.34
N ARG A 76 3.68 31.88 21.83
CA ARG A 76 5.08 31.50 22.05
C ARG A 76 5.82 31.53 20.72
N LEU A 77 7.07 32.00 20.74
CA LEU A 77 7.98 31.78 19.63
C LEU A 77 8.67 30.44 19.85
N LEU A 78 8.65 29.61 18.81
CA LEU A 78 9.33 28.34 18.71
C LEU A 78 10.47 28.47 17.72
N GLY A 79 11.57 27.79 17.99
CA GLY A 79 12.72 27.79 17.11
C GLY A 79 13.56 26.53 17.23
N GLN A 80 14.31 26.22 16.20
CA GLN A 80 15.25 25.10 16.21
C GLN A 80 16.67 25.58 15.89
N SER A 81 17.64 25.06 16.64
CA SER A 81 19.05 25.23 16.31
C SER A 81 19.83 23.95 16.62
N ARG A 82 20.38 23.31 15.58
CA ARG A 82 21.12 22.05 15.68
C ARG A 82 20.35 21.00 16.51
N ASP A 83 20.87 20.69 17.70
CA ASP A 83 20.38 19.67 18.64
C ASP A 83 19.48 20.22 19.75
N GLN A 84 19.04 21.48 19.63
CA GLN A 84 18.26 22.18 20.65
C GLN A 84 16.95 22.70 20.08
N MET A 85 15.85 22.45 20.81
CA MET A 85 14.59 23.14 20.57
C MET A 85 14.48 24.30 21.55
N LEU A 86 14.06 25.44 21.02
CA LEU A 86 13.88 26.67 21.78
C LEU A 86 12.39 27.02 21.82
N ARG A 87 11.92 27.46 22.98
CA ARG A 87 10.64 28.16 23.08
C ARG A 87 10.73 29.36 24.02
N THR A 88 10.00 30.42 23.70
CA THR A 88 9.84 31.56 24.60
C THR A 88 8.73 31.27 25.62
N PRO A 89 8.74 31.97 26.77
CA PRO A 89 7.53 32.20 27.56
C PRO A 89 6.42 32.80 26.69
N PRO A 90 5.15 32.76 27.14
CA PRO A 90 4.06 33.48 26.49
C PRO A 90 4.40 34.97 26.36
N LEU A 91 4.30 35.48 25.14
CA LEU A 91 4.46 36.87 24.75
C LEU A 91 3.11 37.41 24.25
N ALA A 92 2.96 38.73 24.25
CA ALA A 92 1.81 39.41 23.68
C ALA A 92 2.29 40.50 22.71
N MET A 93 1.57 40.68 21.60
CA MET A 93 1.92 41.73 20.64
C MET A 93 1.65 43.10 21.26
N SER A 94 2.61 44.00 21.09
CA SER A 94 2.54 45.36 21.62
C SER A 94 2.10 46.36 20.56
N GLU A 95 2.60 46.20 19.32
CA GLU A 95 2.34 47.13 18.23
C GLU A 95 2.43 46.39 16.89
N CYS A 96 1.67 46.82 15.87
CA CYS A 96 1.78 46.29 14.52
C CYS A 96 1.64 47.42 13.50
N GLN A 97 2.58 47.50 12.57
CA GLN A 97 2.65 48.50 11.52
C GLN A 97 2.77 47.83 10.15
N GLU A 98 2.21 48.47 9.12
CA GLU A 98 2.36 48.02 7.74
C GLU A 98 3.40 48.90 7.05
N GLN A 99 4.52 48.30 6.62
CA GLN A 99 5.64 48.99 6.00
C GLN A 99 6.02 48.26 4.71
N GLY A 100 5.91 48.95 3.56
CA GLY A 100 6.32 48.40 2.27
C GLY A 100 5.60 47.10 1.87
N GLY A 101 4.33 46.92 2.26
CA GLY A 101 3.54 45.70 2.01
C GLY A 101 3.82 44.56 3.00
N ARG A 102 4.67 44.77 4.00
CA ARG A 102 4.92 43.82 5.09
C ARG A 102 4.18 44.23 6.35
N LEU A 103 3.60 43.26 7.05
CA LEU A 103 2.99 43.44 8.35
C LEU A 103 4.02 43.12 9.43
N MET A 104 4.61 44.18 10.00
CA MET A 104 5.62 44.09 11.05
C MET A 104 4.98 44.29 12.42
N CYS A 105 5.20 43.36 13.35
CA CYS A 105 4.68 43.44 14.70
C CYS A 105 5.80 43.40 15.73
N ARG A 106 5.65 44.20 16.77
CA ARG A 106 6.56 44.31 17.90
C ARG A 106 6.03 43.51 19.09
N CYS A 107 6.92 42.77 19.74
CA CYS A 107 6.65 42.14 21.03
C CYS A 107 7.81 42.36 22.02
N PRO A 108 7.59 42.21 23.33
CA PRO A 108 8.63 42.39 24.34
C PRO A 108 9.79 41.41 24.15
N TYR A 109 11.00 41.81 24.54
CA TYR A 109 12.11 40.88 24.62
C TYR A 109 11.82 39.82 25.70
N PRO A 110 11.96 38.51 25.40
CA PRO A 110 11.63 37.46 26.36
C PRO A 110 12.55 37.56 27.58
N THR A 111 12.02 37.26 28.77
CA THR A 111 12.78 37.31 30.04
C THR A 111 13.60 36.04 30.30
N SER A 112 13.32 34.97 29.56
CA SER A 112 14.04 33.71 29.58
C SER A 112 13.75 32.94 28.30
N LEU A 113 14.55 31.95 27.98
CA LEU A 113 14.28 30.96 26.93
C LEU A 113 14.23 29.57 27.57
N GLU A 114 13.32 28.73 27.11
CA GLU A 114 13.27 27.33 27.51
C GLU A 114 13.90 26.50 26.40
N VAL A 115 14.91 25.71 26.78
CA VAL A 115 15.80 25.02 25.85
C VAL A 115 15.78 23.53 26.15
N LEU A 116 15.35 22.72 25.19
CA LEU A 116 15.40 21.26 25.30
C LEU A 116 16.64 20.73 24.57
N GLN A 117 17.58 20.16 25.33
CA GLN A 117 18.72 19.40 24.81
C GLN A 117 18.24 18.04 24.30
N ARG A 118 18.49 17.71 23.03
CA ARG A 118 18.16 16.38 22.50
C ARG A 118 19.12 15.32 23.06
N ARG A 119 18.65 14.50 24.01
CA ARG A 119 19.23 13.16 24.24
C ARG A 119 18.73 12.24 23.14
N ALA A 120 19.66 11.56 22.44
CA ALA A 120 19.45 10.54 21.39
C ALA A 120 18.16 10.72 20.57
N SER A 121 18.27 11.26 19.35
CA SER A 121 17.14 11.59 18.46
C SER A 121 15.93 10.65 18.62
N PHE A 122 14.81 11.21 19.08
CA PHE A 122 13.54 10.49 19.18
C PHE A 122 13.22 9.76 17.87
N ARG A 123 12.85 8.47 17.96
CA ARG A 123 12.53 7.61 16.81
C ARG A 123 11.03 7.36 16.76
N ALA A 124 10.35 7.94 15.77
CA ALA A 124 8.95 7.68 15.51
C ALA A 124 8.78 6.31 14.86
N ARG A 125 7.99 5.43 15.49
CA ARG A 125 7.75 4.06 15.02
C ARG A 125 6.46 3.97 14.21
N LEU A 126 6.54 3.29 13.08
CA LEU A 126 5.38 3.05 12.21
C LEU A 126 4.56 1.88 12.78
N ARG A 127 3.23 2.07 12.86
CA ARG A 127 2.27 1.03 13.26
C ARG A 127 1.65 0.34 12.04
N LEU A 128 0.91 -0.75 12.29
CA LEU A 128 0.17 -1.46 11.25
C LEU A 128 -0.80 -0.51 10.52
N GLY A 129 -0.65 -0.35 9.20
CA GLY A 129 -1.41 0.61 8.40
C GLY A 129 -0.69 1.93 8.10
N MET A 130 0.49 2.16 8.69
CA MET A 130 1.40 3.26 8.34
C MET A 130 2.54 2.67 7.50
N GLU A 131 2.29 2.46 6.21
CA GLU A 131 3.29 1.87 5.31
C GLU A 131 4.13 2.97 4.67
N VAL A 132 5.45 2.82 4.70
CA VAL A 132 6.38 3.68 3.95
C VAL A 132 7.40 2.78 3.33
N GLY A 133 7.39 2.70 2.00
CA GLY A 133 8.39 1.96 1.25
C GLY A 133 9.74 2.67 1.32
N ALA A 134 10.82 1.91 1.24
CA ALA A 134 12.17 2.42 1.14
C ALA A 134 12.88 1.75 -0.02
N ILE A 135 13.44 2.56 -0.92
CA ILE A 135 14.31 2.12 -2.00
C ILE A 135 15.75 2.51 -1.62
N VAL A 136 16.65 1.53 -1.57
CA VAL A 136 18.07 1.70 -1.26
C VAL A 136 18.88 1.48 -2.52
N ARG A 137 19.68 2.47 -2.90
CA ARG A 137 20.58 2.42 -4.06
C ARG A 137 22.03 2.58 -3.59
N GLY A 138 22.93 1.77 -4.13
CA GLY A 138 24.36 1.90 -3.90
C GLY A 138 24.96 2.90 -4.89
N ASP A 139 26.04 3.58 -4.51
CA ASP A 139 26.71 4.55 -5.39
C ASP A 139 27.26 3.91 -6.69
N ASP A 140 27.66 2.63 -6.65
CA ASP A 140 28.33 1.93 -7.77
C ASP A 140 27.49 0.80 -8.41
N SER A 141 26.20 0.69 -8.11
CA SER A 141 25.35 -0.41 -8.61
C SER A 141 24.03 0.10 -9.19
N GLU A 142 23.68 -0.37 -10.40
CA GLU A 142 22.31 -0.19 -10.94
C GLU A 142 21.26 -0.99 -10.15
N ALA A 143 21.68 -1.91 -9.29
CA ALA A 143 20.77 -2.67 -8.45
C ALA A 143 20.20 -1.78 -7.33
N SER A 144 18.90 -1.92 -7.08
CA SER A 144 18.21 -1.29 -5.97
C SER A 144 17.58 -2.33 -5.07
N LEU A 145 17.58 -2.07 -3.77
CA LEU A 145 16.87 -2.86 -2.79
C LEU A 145 15.62 -2.15 -2.33
N GLN A 146 14.55 -2.90 -2.18
CA GLN A 146 13.30 -2.37 -1.67
C GLN A 146 12.98 -3.03 -0.35
N GLY A 147 12.41 -2.27 0.56
CA GLY A 147 11.82 -2.78 1.80
C GLY A 147 10.99 -1.71 2.48
N ASP A 148 10.83 -1.84 3.79
CA ASP A 148 9.91 -1.00 4.54
C ASP A 148 10.63 -0.20 5.62
N LEU A 149 10.21 1.05 5.81
CA LEU A 149 10.59 1.87 6.95
C LEU A 149 9.88 1.37 8.21
N LYS A 150 10.63 1.12 9.29
CA LYS A 150 10.09 0.69 10.59
C LYS A 150 10.14 1.78 11.64
N ASP A 151 11.20 2.58 11.63
CA ASP A 151 11.28 3.80 12.41
C ASP A 151 12.02 4.92 11.66
N LEU A 152 11.72 6.16 12.00
CA LEU A 152 12.35 7.36 11.46
C LEU A 152 12.72 8.33 12.58
N SER A 153 13.88 8.95 12.43
CA SER A 153 14.35 10.07 13.26
C SER A 153 15.05 11.10 12.37
N LEU A 154 15.55 12.17 12.98
CA LEU A 154 16.31 13.19 12.27
C LEU A 154 17.73 12.72 11.90
N GLU A 155 18.29 11.77 12.64
CA GLU A 155 19.67 11.29 12.43
C GLU A 155 19.74 9.99 11.64
N GLY A 156 18.61 9.33 11.42
CA GLY A 156 18.57 8.03 10.74
C GLY A 156 17.23 7.34 10.78
N CYS A 157 17.21 6.12 10.25
CA CYS A 157 16.03 5.27 10.21
C CYS A 157 16.37 3.80 10.42
N GLN A 158 15.36 2.97 10.64
CA GLN A 158 15.45 1.52 10.56
C GLN A 158 14.64 1.02 9.38
N LEU A 159 15.27 0.24 8.51
CA LEU A 159 14.65 -0.43 7.38
C LEU A 159 14.56 -1.94 7.63
N GLU A 160 13.53 -2.57 7.10
CA GLU A 160 13.42 -4.02 6.96
C GLU A 160 13.49 -4.35 5.46
N LEU A 161 14.55 -5.04 5.06
CA LEU A 161 14.86 -5.40 3.68
C LEU A 161 14.80 -6.93 3.50
N PRO A 162 14.68 -7.45 2.27
CA PRO A 162 14.82 -8.88 2.00
C PRO A 162 16.18 -9.40 2.44
N LEU A 163 16.24 -10.64 2.96
CA LEU A 163 17.50 -11.26 3.40
C LEU A 163 18.53 -11.41 2.26
N SER A 164 18.07 -11.51 1.00
CA SER A 164 18.92 -11.50 -0.20
C SER A 164 19.74 -10.21 -0.36
N GLY A 165 19.33 -9.12 0.30
CA GLY A 165 20.02 -7.83 0.33
C GLY A 165 21.27 -7.77 1.20
N ALA A 166 21.56 -8.81 1.99
CA ALA A 166 22.70 -8.81 2.90
C ALA A 166 24.04 -8.62 2.16
N GLY A 167 24.18 -9.20 0.97
CA GLY A 167 25.37 -9.05 0.13
C GLY A 167 25.50 -7.64 -0.48
N PHE A 168 24.39 -7.04 -0.92
CA PHE A 168 24.39 -5.69 -1.49
C PHE A 168 24.86 -4.63 -0.49
N LEU A 169 24.47 -4.78 0.78
CA LEU A 169 24.88 -3.86 1.83
C LEU A 169 26.24 -4.21 2.43
N ALA A 170 26.82 -5.38 2.13
CA ALA A 170 28.09 -5.83 2.70
C ALA A 170 29.21 -4.81 2.45
N ASP A 171 29.30 -4.33 1.20
CA ASP A 171 30.39 -3.49 0.69
C ASP A 171 30.00 -2.01 0.51
N ALA A 172 28.77 -1.63 0.85
CA ALA A 172 28.27 -0.27 0.64
C ALA A 172 28.62 0.65 1.83
N ASP A 173 29.59 1.55 1.63
CA ASP A 173 29.98 2.59 2.59
C ASP A 173 28.98 3.75 2.67
N LEU A 174 28.30 4.03 1.56
CA LEU A 174 27.29 5.06 1.43
C LEU A 174 26.18 4.54 0.50
N VAL A 175 24.94 4.80 0.88
CA VAL A 175 23.77 4.47 0.07
C VAL A 175 22.84 5.67 -0.01
N GLU A 176 22.12 5.77 -1.11
CA GLU A 176 20.96 6.65 -1.21
C GLU A 176 19.71 5.87 -0.78
N ILE A 177 18.92 6.47 0.11
CA ILE A 177 17.64 5.95 0.56
C ILE A 177 16.56 6.89 0.04
N GLU A 178 15.62 6.37 -0.73
CA GLU A 178 14.41 7.05 -1.13
C GLU A 178 13.22 6.47 -0.34
N LEU A 179 12.67 7.27 0.58
CA LEU A 179 11.44 6.96 1.30
C LEU A 179 10.24 7.30 0.42
N CYS A 180 9.29 6.38 0.29
CA CYS A 180 8.11 6.49 -0.55
C CYS A 180 6.85 6.36 0.32
N PHE A 181 6.15 7.47 0.52
CA PHE A 181 4.90 7.55 1.27
C PHE A 181 3.69 7.21 0.38
N LEU A 182 2.54 6.87 1.00
CA LEU A 182 1.35 6.45 0.26
C LEU A 182 0.76 7.55 -0.63
N ASN A 183 0.95 8.82 -0.26
CA ASN A 183 0.53 9.95 -1.08
C ASN A 183 1.48 10.27 -2.23
N GLY A 184 2.41 9.37 -2.55
CA GLY A 184 3.41 9.65 -3.57
C GLY A 184 4.47 10.67 -3.15
N THR A 185 4.47 11.17 -1.90
CA THR A 185 5.60 11.94 -1.37
C THR A 185 6.83 11.06 -1.38
N ARG A 186 7.91 11.58 -1.97
CA ARG A 186 9.21 10.91 -2.04
C ARG A 186 10.27 11.76 -1.36
N PHE A 187 11.14 11.12 -0.60
CA PHE A 187 12.22 11.77 0.11
C PHE A 187 13.51 10.98 -0.05
N ALA A 188 14.49 11.57 -0.75
CA ALA A 188 15.80 10.98 -0.95
C ALA A 188 16.82 11.56 0.02
N ILE A 189 17.62 10.69 0.65
CA ILE A 189 18.70 11.07 1.56
C ILE A 189 19.85 10.07 1.51
N ARG A 190 21.08 10.57 1.64
CA ARG A 190 22.27 9.73 1.76
C ARG A 190 22.43 9.23 3.18
N ALA A 191 22.77 7.95 3.32
CA ALA A 191 22.91 7.30 4.60
C ALA A 191 24.03 6.25 4.62
N LYS A 192 24.54 5.96 5.81
CA LYS A 192 25.49 4.88 6.07
C LYS A 192 24.82 3.74 6.83
N PRO A 193 24.94 2.48 6.39
CA PRO A 193 24.49 1.34 7.18
C PRO A 193 25.31 1.23 8.48
N ARG A 194 24.65 1.03 9.62
CA ARG A 194 25.29 0.95 10.95
C ARG A 194 25.14 -0.43 11.59
N HIS A 195 23.90 -0.84 11.82
CA HIS A 195 23.59 -2.09 12.50
C HIS A 195 22.78 -2.98 11.58
N ARG A 196 23.13 -4.27 11.53
CA ARG A 196 22.50 -5.26 10.65
C ARG A 196 22.09 -6.45 11.50
N GLN A 197 20.82 -6.81 11.45
CA GLN A 197 20.29 -7.97 12.14
C GLN A 197 19.52 -8.81 11.13
N ALA A 198 20.05 -9.98 10.82
CA ALA A 198 19.35 -10.97 10.01
C ALA A 198 18.32 -11.70 10.88
N ASP A 199 17.11 -11.86 10.36
CA ASP A 199 16.06 -12.72 10.90
C ASP A 199 15.80 -13.85 9.89
N PRO A 200 16.45 -15.02 10.06
CA PRO A 200 16.31 -16.14 9.15
C PRO A 200 14.90 -16.73 9.14
N GLU A 201 14.14 -16.62 10.23
CA GLU A 201 12.78 -17.14 10.32
C GLU A 201 11.82 -16.29 9.49
N ARG A 202 11.99 -14.96 9.52
CA ARG A 202 11.19 -14.01 8.73
C ARG A 202 11.72 -13.76 7.33
N GLN A 203 12.88 -14.33 6.97
CA GLN A 203 13.60 -14.06 5.73
C GLN A 203 13.84 -12.55 5.50
N ALA A 204 14.09 -11.82 6.60
CA ALA A 204 14.24 -10.37 6.58
C ALA A 204 15.58 -9.92 7.17
N LEU A 205 16.08 -8.79 6.69
CA LEU A 205 17.27 -8.11 7.18
C LEU A 205 16.87 -6.75 7.73
N ARG A 206 17.02 -6.55 9.04
CA ARG A 206 16.83 -5.24 9.66
C ARG A 206 18.13 -4.46 9.63
N VAL A 207 18.07 -3.25 9.07
CA VAL A 207 19.23 -2.38 8.90
C VAL A 207 18.96 -1.02 9.51
N GLY A 208 19.79 -0.63 10.46
CA GLY A 208 19.85 0.75 10.94
C GLY A 208 20.70 1.59 10.00
N MET A 209 20.14 2.69 9.52
CA MET A 209 20.77 3.63 8.60
C MET A 209 20.98 4.97 9.30
N GLN A 210 22.17 5.56 9.18
CA GLN A 210 22.50 6.87 9.72
C GLN A 210 22.61 7.88 8.57
N PHE A 211 21.84 8.97 8.64
CA PHE A 211 21.86 10.00 7.60
C PHE A 211 23.18 10.78 7.59
N VAL A 212 23.62 11.16 6.39
CA VAL A 212 24.88 11.87 6.18
C VAL A 212 24.59 13.29 5.71
N ALA A 213 24.92 14.25 6.57
CA ALA A 213 24.87 15.69 6.29
C ALA A 213 23.59 16.13 5.55
N PRO A 214 22.40 15.95 6.18
CA PRO A 214 21.16 16.45 5.59
C PRO A 214 21.24 17.96 5.36
N SER A 215 20.71 18.43 4.24
CA SER A 215 20.52 19.86 4.01
C SER A 215 19.47 20.42 4.99
N GLY A 216 19.46 21.74 5.20
CA GLY A 216 18.42 22.36 6.05
C GLY A 216 17.00 22.07 5.58
N ASP A 217 16.78 21.88 4.27
CA ASP A 217 15.49 21.44 3.72
C ASP A 217 15.17 19.99 4.10
N GLN A 218 16.16 19.10 3.98
CA GLN A 218 16.01 17.70 4.35
C GLN A 218 15.74 17.53 5.85
N GLU A 219 16.41 18.30 6.70
CA GLU A 219 16.14 18.30 8.15
C GLU A 219 14.70 18.73 8.46
N ARG A 220 14.19 19.76 7.77
CA ARG A 220 12.79 20.21 7.90
C ARG A 220 11.79 19.15 7.45
N GLN A 221 12.04 18.51 6.31
CA GLN A 221 11.20 17.42 5.80
C GLN A 221 11.20 16.20 6.73
N LEU A 222 12.37 15.79 7.23
CA LEU A 222 12.50 14.73 8.21
C LEU A 222 11.72 15.04 9.49
N TRP A 223 11.81 16.27 9.98
CA TRP A 223 11.06 16.69 11.15
C TRP A 223 9.55 16.58 10.93
N HIS A 224 9.07 17.07 9.78
CA HIS A 224 7.67 16.93 9.39
C HIS A 224 7.23 15.46 9.37
N PHE A 225 8.01 14.58 8.73
CA PHE A 225 7.69 13.16 8.66
C PHE A 225 7.67 12.49 10.04
N VAL A 226 8.67 12.76 10.89
CA VAL A 226 8.74 12.20 12.25
C VAL A 226 7.53 12.62 13.09
N ARG A 227 7.16 13.91 13.04
CA ARG A 227 5.97 14.42 13.74
C ARG A 227 4.68 13.82 13.23
N GLU A 228 4.58 13.64 11.92
CA GLU A 228 3.38 13.13 11.31
C GLU A 228 3.21 11.62 11.54
N ILE A 229 4.31 10.85 11.54
CA ILE A 229 4.35 9.46 12.01
C ILE A 229 3.89 9.39 13.48
N GLU A 230 4.44 10.22 14.36
CA GLU A 230 4.07 10.26 15.78
C GLU A 230 2.57 10.55 15.97
N ARG A 231 2.07 11.58 15.28
CA ARG A 231 0.66 11.99 15.32
C ARG A 231 -0.27 10.89 14.84
N GLU A 232 0.02 10.28 13.69
CA GLU A 232 -0.77 9.20 13.11
C GLU A 232 -0.74 7.94 14.00
N SER A 233 0.43 7.60 14.55
CA SER A 233 0.63 6.48 15.48
C SER A 233 -0.18 6.66 16.78
N THR A 234 -0.30 7.90 17.27
CA THR A 234 -1.12 8.24 18.43
C THR A 234 -2.61 8.13 18.11
N ARG A 235 -3.05 8.61 16.94
CA ARG A 235 -4.45 8.50 16.50
C ARG A 235 -4.92 7.05 16.37
N GLN A 236 -4.05 6.14 15.91
CA GLN A 236 -4.36 4.70 15.78
C GLN A 236 -4.20 3.90 17.10
N GLY A 237 -3.77 4.54 18.19
CA GLY A 237 -3.57 3.90 19.50
C GLY A 237 -4.87 3.71 20.30
N GLU A 238 -4.80 2.90 21.37
CA GLU A 238 -5.91 2.70 22.31
C GLU A 238 -6.19 4.00 23.08
N GLY A 239 -7.40 4.55 22.88
CA GLY A 239 -7.78 5.90 23.34
C GLY A 239 -8.02 6.91 22.21
N SER A 240 -8.47 6.44 21.04
CA SER A 240 -8.62 7.24 19.82
C SER A 240 -9.28 8.60 20.07
N ASP A 241 -8.50 9.67 19.97
CA ASP A 241 -9.03 11.02 19.89
C ASP A 241 -9.61 11.22 18.49
N SER A 242 -10.92 11.01 18.35
CA SER A 242 -11.65 11.07 17.07
C SER A 242 -11.67 12.47 16.42
N SER A 243 -11.04 13.46 17.07
CA SER A 243 -10.92 14.84 16.60
C SER A 243 -9.77 15.07 15.61
N LEU A 244 -8.76 14.18 15.56
CA LEU A 244 -7.59 14.35 14.70
C LEU A 244 -7.84 13.81 13.28
N LEU A 245 -7.63 14.65 12.26
CA LEU A 245 -7.71 14.23 10.86
C LEU A 245 -6.59 13.23 10.53
N PRO A 246 -6.83 12.21 9.67
CA PRO A 246 -5.78 11.29 9.26
C PRO A 246 -4.66 12.03 8.54
N SER A 247 -3.43 11.55 8.69
CA SER A 247 -2.29 12.12 7.97
C SER A 247 -2.38 11.94 6.47
N LEU A 248 -2.03 12.97 5.70
CA LEU A 248 -1.95 12.86 4.24
C LEU A 248 -0.82 11.94 3.79
N LEU A 249 0.29 11.83 4.53
CA LEU A 249 1.41 10.95 4.16
C LEU A 249 1.02 9.47 4.08
N PHE A 250 0.04 9.07 4.88
CA PHE A 250 -0.48 7.69 4.92
C PHE A 250 -1.84 7.55 4.20
N GLN A 251 -2.23 8.58 3.45
CA GLN A 251 -3.36 8.52 2.53
C GLN A 251 -2.84 8.39 1.10
N THR A 252 -3.56 7.67 0.25
CA THR A 252 -3.27 7.70 -1.19
C THR A 252 -3.67 9.07 -1.72
N ASP A 253 -2.74 9.81 -2.34
CA ASP A 253 -3.05 11.07 -2.99
C ASP A 253 -3.92 10.73 -4.20
N LEU A 254 -5.22 10.95 -4.06
CA LEU A 254 -6.14 11.03 -5.19
C LEU A 254 -6.07 12.43 -5.86
N ALA A 255 -5.05 13.22 -5.56
CA ALA A 255 -4.89 14.61 -5.98
C ALA A 255 -3.97 14.77 -7.21
N ALA A 256 -4.24 14.00 -8.26
CA ALA A 256 -4.24 14.53 -9.62
C ALA A 256 -5.57 14.08 -10.22
N PRO A 257 -6.49 14.99 -10.59
CA PRO A 257 -7.73 14.60 -11.21
C PRO A 257 -7.44 14.19 -12.67
N ALA A 258 -7.01 12.95 -12.88
CA ALA A 258 -7.64 12.21 -13.95
C ALA A 258 -9.13 12.08 -13.59
N PRO A 259 -10.07 12.16 -14.53
CA PRO A 259 -11.49 12.07 -14.22
C PRO A 259 -11.77 10.64 -13.75
N VAL A 260 -11.49 10.35 -12.49
CA VAL A 260 -12.17 9.32 -11.72
C VAL A 260 -13.58 9.87 -11.58
N SER A 261 -14.36 9.67 -12.66
CA SER A 261 -15.80 9.76 -12.62
C SER A 261 -16.23 9.08 -11.34
N ARG A 262 -16.85 9.87 -10.46
CA ARG A 262 -17.58 9.47 -9.25
C ARG A 262 -17.90 7.97 -9.29
N ARG A 263 -16.99 7.11 -8.83
CA ARG A 263 -17.38 5.74 -8.51
C ARG A 263 -18.17 5.90 -7.23
N ASN A 264 -19.49 5.90 -7.41
CA ASN A 264 -20.45 5.77 -6.35
C ASN A 264 -19.91 4.79 -5.31
N VAL A 265 -20.23 5.05 -4.04
CA VAL A 265 -20.10 4.10 -2.93
C VAL A 265 -20.84 2.82 -3.32
N SER A 266 -20.22 1.97 -4.12
CA SER A 266 -20.82 0.73 -4.58
C SER A 266 -20.80 -0.19 -3.37
N PRO A 267 -21.98 -0.61 -2.88
CA PRO A 267 -22.04 -1.47 -1.71
C PRO A 267 -21.49 -2.84 -2.11
N TYR A 268 -20.27 -3.11 -1.66
CA TYR A 268 -19.70 -4.44 -1.74
C TYR A 268 -20.45 -5.38 -0.80
N ALA A 269 -20.75 -6.57 -1.30
CA ALA A 269 -21.62 -7.53 -0.64
C ALA A 269 -21.09 -8.01 0.73
N THR A 270 -19.78 -7.95 0.95
CA THR A 270 -19.15 -8.32 2.23
C THR A 270 -18.05 -7.33 2.67
N PRO A 271 -17.72 -7.27 3.96
CA PRO A 271 -16.58 -6.47 4.45
C PRO A 271 -15.24 -6.87 3.80
N MET A 272 -15.04 -8.17 3.54
CA MET A 272 -13.83 -8.65 2.86
C MET A 272 -13.81 -8.19 1.39
N ALA A 273 -14.93 -8.26 0.68
CA ALA A 273 -15.06 -7.72 -0.67
C ALA A 273 -14.76 -6.23 -0.73
N LYS A 274 -15.25 -5.43 0.24
CA LYS A 274 -14.92 -4.00 0.35
C LYS A 274 -13.42 -3.74 0.54
N ARG A 275 -12.71 -4.63 1.25
CA ARG A 275 -11.27 -4.52 1.47
C ARG A 275 -10.48 -4.94 0.23
N LEU A 276 -10.89 -6.02 -0.42
CA LEU A 276 -10.33 -6.49 -1.69
C LEU A 276 -10.55 -5.47 -2.82
N ALA A 277 -11.68 -4.79 -2.84
CA ALA A 277 -11.99 -3.72 -3.78
C ALA A 277 -11.01 -2.54 -3.72
N ARG A 278 -10.33 -2.30 -2.59
CA ARG A 278 -9.27 -1.29 -2.55
C ARG A 278 -8.06 -1.71 -3.40
N ILE A 279 -7.78 -3.01 -3.47
CA ILE A 279 -6.77 -3.58 -4.35
C ILE A 279 -7.25 -3.52 -5.81
N ALA A 280 -8.53 -3.79 -6.05
CA ALA A 280 -9.14 -3.64 -7.36
C ALA A 280 -9.04 -2.21 -7.90
N GLY A 281 -9.35 -1.21 -7.06
CA GLY A 281 -9.21 0.20 -7.42
C GLY A 281 -7.78 0.61 -7.77
N TYR A 282 -6.77 0.05 -7.08
CA TYR A 282 -5.37 0.22 -7.48
C TYR A 282 -5.10 -0.38 -8.86
N LEU A 283 -5.52 -1.63 -9.11
CA LEU A 283 -5.29 -2.28 -10.40
C LEU A 283 -5.99 -1.57 -11.56
N ASP A 284 -7.18 -1.02 -11.32
CA ASP A 284 -7.88 -0.19 -12.29
C ASP A 284 -7.14 1.13 -12.58
N ALA A 285 -6.58 1.78 -11.56
CA ALA A 285 -5.70 2.93 -11.76
C ALA A 285 -4.45 2.56 -12.56
N GLN A 286 -3.81 1.41 -12.26
CA GLN A 286 -2.67 0.93 -13.04
C GLN A 286 -3.04 0.59 -14.48
N LEU A 287 -4.25 0.09 -14.74
CA LEU A 287 -4.75 -0.15 -16.08
C LEU A 287 -4.84 1.17 -16.88
N LEU A 288 -5.27 2.26 -16.24
CA LEU A 288 -5.28 3.58 -16.86
C LEU A 288 -3.85 4.12 -17.11
N GLU A 289 -2.94 3.95 -16.16
CA GLU A 289 -1.52 4.33 -16.31
C GLU A 289 -0.85 3.59 -17.48
N ILE A 290 -1.08 2.27 -17.59
CA ILE A 290 -0.55 1.46 -18.69
C ILE A 290 -1.08 1.97 -20.04
N LYS A 291 -2.37 2.36 -20.12
CA LYS A 291 -2.96 2.98 -21.32
C LYS A 291 -2.31 4.30 -21.71
N GLN A 292 -1.77 5.04 -20.74
CA GLN A 292 -1.06 6.30 -20.97
C GLN A 292 0.45 6.10 -21.23
N GLY A 293 0.92 4.86 -21.25
CA GLY A 293 2.33 4.52 -21.45
C GLY A 293 3.18 4.59 -20.17
N GLY A 294 2.56 4.84 -19.01
CA GLY A 294 3.20 4.85 -17.70
C GLY A 294 3.69 3.48 -17.26
N ARG A 295 4.61 3.44 -16.29
CA ARG A 295 5.11 2.19 -15.68
C ARG A 295 4.26 1.81 -14.48
N LEU A 296 4.34 0.54 -14.06
CA LEU A 296 3.74 0.12 -12.80
C LEU A 296 4.49 0.75 -11.62
N ASP A 297 3.75 1.29 -10.66
CA ASP A 297 4.35 1.75 -9.41
C ASP A 297 4.77 0.53 -8.57
N SER A 298 6.09 0.34 -8.50
CA SER A 298 6.70 -0.80 -7.81
C SER A 298 6.41 -0.84 -6.31
N VAL A 299 6.33 0.33 -5.66
CA VAL A 299 6.09 0.46 -4.22
C VAL A 299 4.64 0.16 -3.90
N GLN A 300 3.72 0.74 -4.68
CA GLN A 300 2.29 0.45 -4.52
C GLN A 300 1.99 -1.02 -4.82
N LEU A 301 2.57 -1.60 -5.88
CA LEU A 301 2.39 -3.03 -6.18
C LEU A 301 2.86 -3.92 -5.03
N SER A 302 3.99 -3.57 -4.42
CA SER A 302 4.57 -4.24 -3.25
C SER A 302 3.62 -4.17 -2.04
N SER A 303 3.14 -2.98 -1.70
CA SER A 303 2.18 -2.76 -0.60
C SER A 303 0.87 -3.52 -0.82
N PHE A 304 0.29 -3.43 -2.02
CA PHE A 304 -0.96 -4.12 -2.32
C PHE A 304 -0.84 -5.65 -2.35
N ALA A 305 0.32 -6.18 -2.74
CA ALA A 305 0.62 -7.61 -2.63
C ALA A 305 0.70 -8.05 -1.16
N ASP A 306 1.40 -7.30 -0.30
CA ASP A 306 1.42 -7.57 1.15
C ASP A 306 0.04 -7.50 1.78
N ARG A 307 -0.76 -6.52 1.35
CA ARG A 307 -2.14 -6.40 1.78
C ARG A 307 -2.97 -7.62 1.42
N LEU A 308 -2.84 -8.14 0.20
CA LEU A 308 -3.56 -9.34 -0.23
C LEU A 308 -3.11 -10.58 0.55
N LEU A 309 -1.82 -10.72 0.84
CA LEU A 309 -1.30 -11.74 1.75
C LEU A 309 -1.92 -11.62 3.16
N GLY A 310 -2.05 -10.39 3.67
CA GLY A 310 -2.69 -10.11 4.97
C GLY A 310 -4.16 -10.48 5.00
N LEU A 311 -4.93 -10.16 3.94
CA LEU A 311 -6.33 -10.56 3.82
C LEU A 311 -6.50 -12.09 3.83
N HIS A 312 -5.60 -12.80 3.16
CA HIS A 312 -5.61 -14.27 3.10
C HIS A 312 -5.30 -14.89 4.46
N ALA A 313 -4.32 -14.34 5.18
CA ALA A 313 -3.95 -14.80 6.52
C ALA A 313 -5.04 -14.53 7.57
N GLU A 314 -5.83 -13.46 7.40
CA GLU A 314 -6.90 -13.10 8.33
C GLU A 314 -8.13 -14.01 8.19
N ASP A 315 -8.66 -14.15 6.97
CA ASP A 315 -9.78 -15.03 6.69
C ASP A 315 -9.72 -15.52 5.24
N ARG A 316 -9.06 -16.68 5.07
CA ARG A 316 -8.91 -17.37 3.79
C ARG A 316 -10.24 -17.57 3.06
N GLU A 317 -11.26 -18.07 3.78
CA GLU A 317 -12.53 -18.44 3.18
C GLU A 317 -13.33 -17.20 2.76
N ALA A 318 -13.33 -16.16 3.58
CA ALA A 318 -13.94 -14.89 3.21
C ALA A 318 -13.24 -14.24 2.02
N LEU A 319 -11.90 -14.36 1.90
CA LEU A 319 -11.17 -13.84 0.74
C LEU A 319 -11.51 -14.61 -0.55
N LEU A 320 -11.58 -15.93 -0.49
CA LEU A 320 -12.02 -16.76 -1.62
C LEU A 320 -13.46 -16.41 -2.04
N PHE A 321 -14.36 -16.18 -1.08
CA PHE A 321 -15.72 -15.75 -1.42
C PHE A 321 -15.73 -14.34 -2.03
N ALA A 322 -14.89 -13.44 -1.52
CA ALA A 322 -14.83 -12.05 -1.96
C ALA A 322 -14.42 -11.89 -3.43
N THR A 323 -13.69 -12.84 -4.03
CA THR A 323 -13.36 -12.77 -5.47
C THR A 323 -14.60 -12.81 -6.36
N CYS A 324 -15.70 -13.43 -5.89
CA CYS A 324 -16.98 -13.46 -6.60
C CYS A 324 -17.80 -12.18 -6.41
N CYS A 325 -17.48 -11.35 -5.41
CA CYS A 325 -18.23 -10.14 -5.06
C CYS A 325 -17.73 -8.87 -5.77
N LEU A 326 -16.86 -9.00 -6.77
CA LEU A 326 -16.22 -7.89 -7.47
C LEU A 326 -16.86 -7.57 -8.83
N TYR A 327 -18.09 -8.00 -9.09
CA TYR A 327 -18.73 -7.93 -10.41
C TYR A 327 -18.76 -6.53 -11.06
N ASN A 328 -18.70 -5.46 -10.25
CA ASN A 328 -18.62 -4.06 -10.69
C ASN A 328 -17.23 -3.64 -11.19
N GLU A 329 -16.19 -4.45 -10.96
CA GLU A 329 -14.83 -4.14 -11.35
C GLU A 329 -14.54 -4.62 -12.79
N PRO A 330 -13.57 -3.98 -13.50
CA PRO A 330 -13.20 -4.39 -14.84
C PRO A 330 -12.82 -5.87 -14.92
N LEU A 331 -13.11 -6.52 -16.05
CA LEU A 331 -12.85 -7.95 -16.23
C LEU A 331 -11.38 -8.33 -15.98
N LEU A 332 -10.44 -7.53 -16.49
CA LEU A 332 -9.00 -7.77 -16.29
C LEU A 332 -8.59 -7.67 -14.81
N VAL A 333 -9.22 -6.75 -14.07
CA VAL A 333 -8.97 -6.56 -12.63
C VAL A 333 -9.52 -7.75 -11.83
N ARG A 334 -10.76 -8.16 -12.10
CA ARG A 334 -11.37 -9.34 -11.50
C ARG A 334 -10.56 -10.60 -11.77
N HIS A 335 -10.13 -10.78 -13.01
CA HIS A 335 -9.31 -11.93 -13.42
C HIS A 335 -7.97 -11.95 -12.70
N GLY A 336 -7.22 -10.84 -12.73
CA GLY A 336 -5.94 -10.74 -12.03
C GLY A 336 -6.07 -11.04 -10.53
N LEU A 337 -7.09 -10.50 -9.86
CA LEU A 337 -7.33 -10.77 -8.44
C LEU A 337 -7.75 -12.21 -8.17
N GLY A 338 -8.64 -12.77 -9.00
CA GLY A 338 -9.06 -14.17 -8.89
C GLY A 338 -7.89 -15.14 -9.03
N VAL A 339 -7.04 -14.92 -10.04
CA VAL A 339 -5.81 -15.71 -10.27
C VAL A 339 -4.85 -15.55 -9.09
N ALA A 340 -4.64 -14.33 -8.60
CA ALA A 340 -3.75 -14.07 -7.48
C ALA A 340 -4.19 -14.74 -6.19
N VAL A 341 -5.49 -14.67 -5.84
CA VAL A 341 -6.05 -15.31 -4.65
C VAL A 341 -5.97 -16.83 -4.75
N HIS A 342 -6.36 -17.42 -5.87
CA HIS A 342 -6.33 -18.88 -6.04
C HIS A 342 -4.90 -19.43 -6.12
N LEU A 343 -3.96 -18.70 -6.74
CA LEU A 343 -2.55 -19.09 -6.72
C LEU A 343 -1.98 -19.02 -5.32
N LEU A 344 -2.23 -17.93 -4.59
CA LEU A 344 -1.80 -17.79 -3.20
C LEU A 344 -2.32 -18.95 -2.34
N ASP A 345 -3.60 -19.29 -2.51
CA ASP A 345 -4.25 -20.30 -1.70
C ASP A 345 -3.72 -21.71 -1.97
N LEU A 346 -3.54 -22.05 -3.25
CA LEU A 346 -2.99 -23.34 -3.67
C LEU A 346 -1.49 -23.46 -3.41
N ALA A 347 -0.76 -22.34 -3.42
CA ALA A 347 0.66 -22.27 -3.12
C ALA A 347 0.94 -22.34 -1.61
N SER A 348 0.02 -21.84 -0.78
CA SER A 348 0.17 -21.82 0.69
C SER A 348 0.13 -23.20 1.36
N SER A 349 -0.27 -24.25 0.64
CA SER A 349 -0.16 -25.64 1.11
C SER A 349 1.27 -26.21 1.03
N GLY A 350 2.25 -25.44 0.56
CA GLY A 350 3.67 -25.83 0.52
C GLY A 350 4.60 -24.79 1.17
N PRO A 351 5.85 -25.16 1.48
CA PRO A 351 6.83 -24.25 2.07
C PRO A 351 7.38 -23.29 1.00
N LEU A 352 6.67 -22.19 0.76
CA LEU A 352 7.14 -21.09 -0.10
C LEU A 352 7.58 -19.89 0.76
N PRO A 353 8.80 -19.37 0.55
CA PRO A 353 9.25 -18.14 1.20
C PRO A 353 8.24 -17.00 1.00
N ARG A 354 8.09 -16.16 2.02
CA ARG A 354 7.14 -15.04 2.01
C ARG A 354 7.34 -14.14 0.78
N ASP A 355 8.59 -13.82 0.44
CA ASP A 355 8.91 -12.95 -0.69
C ASP A 355 8.52 -13.57 -2.04
N VAL A 356 8.67 -14.88 -2.18
CA VAL A 356 8.23 -15.62 -3.37
C VAL A 356 6.71 -15.62 -3.47
N ARG A 357 5.99 -15.79 -2.34
CA ARG A 357 4.52 -15.66 -2.31
C ARG A 357 4.05 -14.24 -2.64
N LYS A 358 4.74 -13.22 -2.13
CA LYS A 358 4.46 -11.81 -2.43
C LYS A 358 4.65 -11.53 -3.92
N ALA A 359 5.76 -11.97 -4.50
CA ALA A 359 6.00 -11.85 -5.93
C ALA A 359 4.98 -12.62 -6.76
N LEU A 360 4.58 -13.83 -6.33
CA LEU A 360 3.57 -14.65 -7.00
C LEU A 360 2.23 -13.91 -7.11
N VAL A 361 1.79 -13.34 -5.98
CA VAL A 361 0.56 -12.57 -5.89
C VAL A 361 0.64 -11.30 -6.74
N ALA A 362 1.72 -10.54 -6.65
CA ALA A 362 1.90 -9.31 -7.44
C ALA A 362 1.91 -9.59 -8.94
N CYS A 363 2.67 -10.60 -9.39
CA CYS A 363 2.69 -10.99 -10.79
C CYS A 363 1.31 -11.43 -11.27
N ALA A 364 0.59 -12.24 -10.48
CA ALA A 364 -0.75 -12.70 -10.84
C ALA A 364 -1.77 -11.55 -10.92
N MET A 365 -1.70 -10.57 -10.01
CA MET A 365 -2.58 -9.39 -10.04
C MET A 365 -2.47 -8.59 -11.34
N VAL A 366 -1.27 -8.52 -11.93
CA VAL A 366 -0.98 -7.61 -13.05
C VAL A 366 -0.75 -8.30 -14.40
N HIS A 367 -0.55 -9.62 -14.44
CA HIS A 367 -0.07 -10.35 -15.63
C HIS A 367 -0.85 -10.05 -16.92
N ASP A 368 -2.15 -9.79 -16.79
CA ASP A 368 -3.07 -9.59 -17.90
C ASP A 368 -3.42 -8.11 -18.15
N LEU A 369 -2.92 -7.17 -17.35
CA LEU A 369 -3.26 -5.74 -17.51
C LEU A 369 -2.84 -5.20 -18.88
N GLY A 370 -1.78 -5.73 -19.48
CA GLY A 370 -1.34 -5.35 -20.83
C GLY A 370 -2.41 -5.60 -21.91
N LYS A 371 -3.39 -6.49 -21.66
CA LYS A 371 -4.51 -6.72 -22.58
C LYS A 371 -5.34 -5.46 -22.79
N SER A 372 -5.25 -4.49 -21.88
CA SER A 372 -5.92 -3.19 -22.01
C SER A 372 -5.42 -2.34 -23.18
N LEU A 373 -4.28 -2.69 -23.78
CA LEU A 373 -3.71 -2.04 -24.97
C LEU A 373 -4.06 -2.76 -26.28
N LEU A 374 -4.70 -3.93 -26.20
CA LEU A 374 -5.07 -4.70 -27.38
C LEU A 374 -6.36 -4.14 -28.01
N PRO A 375 -6.54 -4.28 -29.33
CA PRO A 375 -7.77 -3.88 -30.00
C PRO A 375 -8.99 -4.58 -29.41
N THR A 376 -10.09 -3.85 -29.23
CA THR A 376 -11.35 -4.41 -28.69
C THR A 376 -11.86 -5.56 -29.55
N GLU A 377 -11.73 -5.46 -30.87
CA GLU A 377 -12.14 -6.50 -31.82
C GLU A 377 -11.38 -7.82 -31.61
N LEU A 378 -10.12 -7.74 -31.13
CA LEU A 378 -9.34 -8.91 -30.77
C LEU A 378 -9.84 -9.52 -29.47
N LEU A 379 -10.15 -8.70 -28.46
CA LEU A 379 -10.65 -9.18 -27.15
C LEU A 379 -12.07 -9.76 -27.25
N GLU A 380 -12.87 -9.26 -28.19
CA GLU A 380 -14.24 -9.68 -28.47
C GLU A 380 -14.34 -10.81 -29.51
N ALA A 381 -13.20 -11.29 -30.02
CA ALA A 381 -13.15 -12.32 -31.03
C ALA A 381 -13.81 -13.63 -30.56
N ARG A 382 -14.65 -14.21 -31.42
CA ARG A 382 -15.30 -15.50 -31.18
C ARG A 382 -14.51 -16.71 -31.68
N ASP A 383 -13.54 -16.48 -32.56
CA ASP A 383 -12.65 -17.50 -33.10
C ASP A 383 -11.19 -17.18 -32.77
N TRP A 384 -10.52 -18.11 -32.10
CA TRP A 384 -9.16 -17.98 -31.59
C TRP A 384 -8.17 -18.79 -32.45
N GLY A 385 -8.08 -18.38 -33.72
CA GLY A 385 -7.08 -18.86 -34.66
C GLY A 385 -5.65 -18.46 -34.31
N VAL A 386 -4.68 -18.99 -35.07
CA VAL A 386 -3.24 -18.68 -34.89
C VAL A 386 -2.95 -17.17 -34.97
N PRO A 387 -3.52 -16.38 -35.90
CA PRO A 387 -3.25 -14.94 -35.97
C PRO A 387 -3.69 -14.19 -34.71
N GLN A 388 -4.86 -14.50 -34.17
CA GLN A 388 -5.40 -13.88 -32.96
C GLN A 388 -4.53 -14.20 -31.74
N ARG A 389 -4.07 -15.45 -31.59
CA ARG A 389 -3.15 -15.84 -30.50
C ARG A 389 -1.82 -15.10 -30.59
N LYS A 390 -1.28 -14.95 -31.80
CA LYS A 390 -0.04 -14.16 -32.01
C LYS A 390 -0.23 -12.69 -31.65
N ALA A 391 -1.39 -12.11 -31.98
CA ALA A 391 -1.71 -10.74 -31.61
C ALA A 391 -1.92 -10.57 -30.09
N LEU A 392 -2.54 -11.56 -29.43
CA LEU A 392 -2.69 -11.58 -27.97
C LEU A 392 -1.34 -11.53 -27.27
N ALA A 393 -0.33 -12.24 -27.78
CA ALA A 393 1.00 -12.32 -27.16
C ALA A 393 1.65 -10.94 -26.89
N ALA A 394 1.25 -9.89 -27.62
CA ALA A 394 1.74 -8.53 -27.42
C ALA A 394 1.50 -8.00 -26.00
N HIS A 395 0.44 -8.42 -25.29
CA HIS A 395 0.23 -7.96 -23.91
C HIS A 395 1.32 -8.43 -22.94
N VAL A 396 1.91 -9.60 -23.20
CA VAL A 396 2.96 -10.18 -22.35
C VAL A 396 4.21 -9.31 -22.43
N GLU A 397 4.56 -8.86 -23.63
CA GLU A 397 5.68 -7.96 -23.86
C GLU A 397 5.49 -6.62 -23.13
N VAL A 398 4.29 -6.04 -23.24
CA VAL A 398 3.92 -4.84 -22.51
C VAL A 398 4.17 -5.05 -21.01
N MET A 399 3.62 -6.12 -20.43
CA MET A 399 3.78 -6.35 -19.00
C MET A 399 5.23 -6.59 -18.58
N ARG A 400 6.05 -7.23 -19.42
CA ARG A 400 7.49 -7.35 -19.20
C ARG A 400 8.16 -5.98 -19.05
N GLU A 401 7.88 -5.06 -19.96
CA GLU A 401 8.44 -3.71 -19.94
C GLU A 401 7.97 -2.92 -18.70
N ARG A 402 6.66 -2.98 -18.41
CA ARG A 402 6.02 -2.23 -17.32
C ARG A 402 6.51 -2.67 -15.94
N LEU A 403 6.92 -3.93 -15.80
CA LEU A 403 7.49 -4.48 -14.57
C LEU A 403 8.99 -4.23 -14.40
N GLY A 404 9.68 -3.63 -15.38
CA GLY A 404 11.14 -3.50 -15.35
C GLY A 404 11.72 -2.72 -14.15
N ALA A 405 10.93 -1.92 -13.43
CA ALA A 405 11.36 -1.23 -12.21
C ALA A 405 11.10 -2.04 -10.91
N CYS A 406 10.41 -3.19 -11.00
CA CYS A 406 10.00 -4.01 -9.87
C CYS A 406 11.05 -5.07 -9.51
N HIS A 407 12.25 -4.62 -9.15
CA HIS A 407 13.40 -5.50 -8.86
C HIS A 407 13.19 -6.46 -7.68
N TRP A 408 12.21 -6.18 -6.82
CA TRP A 408 11.84 -7.06 -5.71
C TRP A 408 11.09 -8.33 -6.15
N LEU A 409 10.59 -8.37 -7.40
CA LEU A 409 9.94 -9.55 -7.95
C LEU A 409 11.00 -10.61 -8.28
N ALA A 410 10.81 -11.82 -7.74
CA ALA A 410 11.68 -12.95 -8.06
C ALA A 410 11.64 -13.22 -9.58
N PRO A 411 12.79 -13.22 -10.30
CA PRO A 411 12.81 -13.36 -11.76
C PRO A 411 12.13 -14.64 -12.27
N GLY A 412 12.29 -15.75 -11.55
CA GLY A 412 11.62 -17.02 -11.89
C GLY A 412 10.09 -16.94 -11.77
N VAL A 413 9.57 -16.10 -10.87
CA VAL A 413 8.12 -15.87 -10.73
C VAL A 413 7.59 -14.99 -11.85
N VAL A 414 8.29 -13.90 -12.19
CA VAL A 414 7.94 -13.05 -13.33
C VAL A 414 7.91 -13.89 -14.61
N GLN A 415 8.94 -14.70 -14.83
CA GLN A 415 9.01 -15.60 -15.97
C GLN A 415 7.86 -16.61 -15.97
N ALA A 416 7.51 -17.20 -14.83
CA ALA A 416 6.48 -18.22 -14.78
C ALA A 416 5.05 -17.67 -14.94
N VAL A 417 4.75 -16.55 -14.29
CA VAL A 417 3.39 -16.03 -14.10
C VAL A 417 3.05 -14.91 -15.07
N VAL A 418 4.01 -14.04 -15.42
CA VAL A 418 3.76 -12.96 -16.38
C VAL A 418 4.10 -13.43 -17.79
N MET A 419 5.28 -14.03 -17.96
CA MET A 419 5.79 -14.34 -19.29
C MET A 419 5.22 -15.62 -19.89
N ARG A 420 4.88 -16.61 -19.06
CA ARG A 420 4.62 -17.99 -19.53
C ARG A 420 3.30 -18.60 -19.05
N ILE A 421 2.46 -17.89 -18.31
CA ILE A 421 1.20 -18.45 -17.81
C ILE A 421 0.26 -18.91 -18.93
N ASN A 422 0.39 -18.28 -20.10
CA ASN A 422 -0.34 -18.60 -21.32
C ASN A 422 0.26 -19.75 -22.14
N GLU A 423 1.42 -20.29 -21.74
CA GLU A 423 2.05 -21.45 -22.40
C GLU A 423 1.29 -22.75 -22.08
N ARG A 424 1.43 -23.77 -22.94
CA ARG A 424 0.74 -25.06 -22.81
C ARG A 424 1.71 -26.21 -23.05
N LEU A 425 1.47 -27.37 -22.43
CA LEU A 425 2.40 -28.50 -22.52
C LEU A 425 2.62 -29.03 -23.95
N ASP A 426 1.68 -28.81 -24.88
CA ASP A 426 1.75 -29.21 -26.28
C ASP A 426 2.36 -28.12 -27.19
N GLY A 427 2.80 -26.99 -26.63
CA GLY A 427 3.33 -25.85 -27.38
C GLY A 427 2.26 -25.00 -28.08
N SER A 428 0.96 -25.25 -27.84
CA SER A 428 -0.13 -24.46 -28.45
C SER A 428 -0.37 -23.09 -27.79
N GLY A 429 0.36 -22.81 -26.71
CA GLY A 429 0.32 -21.56 -25.96
C GLY A 429 1.18 -20.46 -26.58
N TYR A 430 1.37 -19.38 -25.83
CA TYR A 430 2.09 -18.18 -26.26
C TYR A 430 2.77 -17.51 -25.03
N PRO A 431 3.75 -16.61 -25.21
CA PRO A 431 4.25 -16.02 -26.47
C PRO A 431 5.26 -16.88 -27.25
N ASP A 432 5.98 -17.78 -26.57
CA ASP A 432 7.16 -18.47 -27.08
C ASP A 432 6.83 -19.86 -27.66
N GLY A 433 5.64 -20.41 -27.35
CA GLY A 433 5.22 -21.73 -27.82
C GLY A 433 5.99 -22.87 -27.15
N LEU A 434 6.32 -22.69 -25.87
CA LEU A 434 7.10 -23.64 -25.08
C LEU A 434 6.28 -24.89 -24.79
N SER A 435 6.96 -26.05 -24.75
CA SER A 435 6.32 -27.36 -24.60
C SER A 435 6.94 -28.18 -23.47
N GLY A 436 6.16 -29.11 -22.91
CA GLY A 436 6.60 -30.16 -22.00
C GLY A 436 7.58 -29.68 -20.92
N GLU A 437 8.80 -30.21 -20.96
CA GLU A 437 9.86 -29.95 -19.96
C GLU A 437 10.40 -28.51 -19.98
N GLN A 438 10.13 -27.73 -21.01
CA GLN A 438 10.50 -26.30 -21.05
C GLN A 438 9.67 -25.46 -20.07
N LEU A 439 8.53 -25.99 -19.62
CA LEU A 439 7.66 -25.36 -18.64
C LEU A 439 7.97 -25.86 -17.24
N GLY A 440 8.49 -24.98 -16.39
CA GLY A 440 8.75 -25.26 -14.98
C GLY A 440 7.46 -25.45 -14.17
N GLU A 441 7.59 -26.06 -12.98
CA GLU A 441 6.44 -26.41 -12.12
C GLU A 441 5.53 -25.21 -11.79
N LEU A 442 6.10 -24.04 -11.52
CA LEU A 442 5.32 -22.83 -11.23
C LEU A 442 4.49 -22.37 -12.44
N THR A 443 5.04 -22.47 -13.67
CA THR A 443 4.28 -22.16 -14.88
C THR A 443 3.12 -23.12 -15.06
N ARG A 444 3.37 -24.43 -14.93
CA ARG A 444 2.33 -25.45 -15.07
C ARG A 444 1.20 -25.27 -14.05
N LEU A 445 1.54 -24.92 -12.81
CA LEU A 445 0.57 -24.55 -11.77
C LEU A 445 -0.21 -23.29 -12.16
N ALA A 446 0.48 -22.21 -12.53
CA ALA A 446 -0.12 -20.93 -12.86
C ALA A 446 -1.08 -21.04 -14.06
N SER A 447 -0.69 -21.76 -15.11
CA SER A 447 -1.52 -22.00 -16.29
C SER A 447 -2.82 -22.73 -15.97
N VAL A 448 -2.81 -23.68 -15.02
CA VAL A 448 -4.04 -24.35 -14.58
C VAL A 448 -4.95 -23.37 -13.84
N VAL A 449 -4.41 -22.57 -12.92
CA VAL A 449 -5.22 -21.60 -12.16
C VAL A 449 -5.81 -20.53 -13.08
N ASP A 450 -5.01 -20.00 -14.01
CA ASP A 450 -5.43 -19.01 -14.99
C ASP A 450 -6.60 -19.50 -15.85
N VAL A 451 -6.51 -20.73 -16.37
CA VAL A 451 -7.59 -21.30 -17.18
C VAL A 451 -8.84 -21.58 -16.36
N VAL A 452 -8.71 -22.06 -15.12
CA VAL A 452 -9.87 -22.24 -14.23
C VAL A 452 -10.57 -20.90 -14.02
N GLU A 453 -9.83 -19.84 -13.67
CA GLU A 453 -10.40 -18.51 -13.45
C GLU A 453 -11.02 -17.92 -14.71
N ALA A 454 -10.39 -18.09 -15.86
CA ALA A 454 -10.94 -17.64 -17.14
C ALA A 454 -12.23 -18.40 -17.50
N MET A 455 -12.33 -19.69 -17.18
CA MET A 455 -13.50 -20.54 -17.49
C MET A 455 -14.71 -20.33 -16.57
N ARG A 456 -14.50 -19.81 -15.36
CA ARG A 456 -15.59 -19.42 -14.45
C ARG A 456 -16.37 -18.19 -14.90
N ARG A 457 -15.90 -17.49 -15.93
CA ARG A 457 -16.52 -16.24 -16.43
C ARG A 457 -17.05 -16.41 -17.84
N ASP A 458 -18.05 -15.60 -18.15
CA ASP A 458 -18.56 -15.45 -19.50
C ASP A 458 -17.48 -14.84 -20.39
N ARG A 459 -17.41 -15.34 -21.63
CA ARG A 459 -16.61 -14.78 -22.70
C ARG A 459 -17.48 -14.59 -23.94
N PRO A 460 -17.08 -13.71 -24.87
CA PRO A 460 -17.81 -13.52 -26.13
C PRO A 460 -18.11 -14.82 -26.88
N ASP A 461 -17.21 -15.81 -26.79
CA ASP A 461 -17.29 -17.11 -27.46
C ASP A 461 -18.00 -18.21 -26.64
N ARG A 462 -18.17 -18.05 -25.32
CA ARG A 462 -18.79 -19.09 -24.47
C ARG A 462 -19.34 -18.55 -23.15
N PRO A 463 -20.41 -19.16 -22.59
CA PRO A 463 -20.82 -18.87 -21.21
C PRO A 463 -19.79 -19.38 -20.19
N ALA A 464 -19.94 -18.93 -18.95
CA ALA A 464 -19.26 -19.46 -17.77
C ALA A 464 -19.56 -20.95 -17.59
N TRP A 465 -18.58 -21.69 -17.09
CA TRP A 465 -18.70 -23.12 -16.84
C TRP A 465 -18.81 -23.43 -15.36
N THR A 466 -19.48 -24.54 -15.03
CA THR A 466 -19.42 -25.08 -13.68
C THR A 466 -18.02 -25.62 -13.41
N ILE A 467 -17.62 -25.68 -12.14
CA ILE A 467 -16.29 -26.20 -11.79
C ILE A 467 -16.09 -27.66 -12.26
N SER A 468 -17.16 -28.46 -12.26
CA SER A 468 -17.15 -29.83 -12.75
C SER A 468 -16.86 -29.91 -14.26
N ASP A 469 -17.43 -28.99 -15.05
CA ASP A 469 -17.17 -28.91 -16.49
C ASP A 469 -15.74 -28.46 -16.78
N ILE A 470 -15.23 -27.50 -16.00
CA ILE A 470 -13.84 -27.05 -16.06
C ILE A 470 -12.88 -28.22 -15.77
N TYR A 471 -13.13 -28.97 -14.69
CA TYR A 471 -12.31 -30.15 -14.38
C TYR A 471 -12.37 -31.21 -15.47
N ARG A 472 -13.56 -31.47 -16.05
CA ARG A 472 -13.70 -32.42 -17.15
C ARG A 472 -12.88 -31.99 -18.36
N TYR A 473 -12.94 -30.71 -18.72
CA TYR A 473 -12.15 -30.15 -19.81
C TYR A 473 -10.65 -30.26 -19.55
N LEU A 474 -10.17 -29.83 -18.39
CA LEU A 474 -8.74 -29.88 -18.07
C LEU A 474 -8.20 -31.32 -18.09
N LEU A 475 -8.96 -32.28 -17.55
CA LEU A 475 -8.58 -33.69 -17.54
C LEU A 475 -8.67 -34.35 -18.92
N SER A 476 -9.52 -33.86 -19.82
CA SER A 476 -9.61 -34.35 -21.20
C SER A 476 -8.56 -33.75 -22.13
N HIS A 477 -7.77 -32.76 -21.68
CA HIS A 477 -6.70 -32.13 -22.44
C HIS A 477 -5.32 -32.29 -21.76
N PRO A 478 -4.87 -33.52 -21.47
CA PRO A 478 -3.60 -33.77 -20.77
C PRO A 478 -2.37 -33.36 -21.58
N GLY A 479 -2.51 -33.16 -22.90
CA GLY A 479 -1.48 -32.58 -23.74
C GLY A 479 -1.27 -31.08 -23.51
N GLN A 480 -2.28 -30.36 -23.00
CA GLN A 480 -2.19 -28.90 -22.75
C GLN A 480 -1.89 -28.59 -21.28
N PHE A 481 -2.46 -29.37 -20.36
CA PHE A 481 -2.43 -29.10 -18.92
C PHE A 481 -1.80 -30.25 -18.12
N ASP A 482 -0.97 -29.91 -17.13
CA ASP A 482 -0.34 -30.93 -16.29
C ASP A 482 -1.39 -31.58 -15.36
N ALA A 483 -1.69 -32.85 -15.64
CA ALA A 483 -2.70 -33.60 -14.89
C ALA A 483 -2.41 -33.69 -13.39
N ARG A 484 -1.16 -33.59 -12.94
CA ARG A 484 -0.81 -33.56 -11.51
C ARG A 484 -1.32 -32.28 -10.85
N TRP A 485 -1.13 -31.14 -11.51
CA TRP A 485 -1.60 -29.84 -11.03
C TRP A 485 -3.13 -29.72 -11.11
N VAL A 486 -3.76 -30.24 -12.16
CA VAL A 486 -5.23 -30.32 -12.25
C VAL A 486 -5.80 -31.14 -11.08
N LYS A 487 -5.25 -32.33 -10.81
CA LYS A 487 -5.67 -33.18 -9.67
C LYS A 487 -5.41 -32.50 -8.33
N ARG A 488 -4.31 -31.75 -8.19
CA ARG A 488 -4.01 -31.01 -6.96
C ARG A 488 -4.99 -29.86 -6.74
N TYR A 489 -5.32 -29.11 -7.79
CA TYR A 489 -6.35 -28.06 -7.74
C TYR A 489 -7.70 -28.66 -7.30
N LEU A 490 -8.14 -29.75 -7.94
CA LEU A 490 -9.38 -30.46 -7.59
C LEU A 490 -9.37 -30.93 -6.13
N LYS A 491 -8.27 -31.55 -5.67
CA LYS A 491 -8.14 -32.02 -4.29
C LYS A 491 -8.19 -30.87 -3.28
N HIS A 492 -7.62 -29.72 -3.62
CA HIS A 492 -7.52 -28.56 -2.73
C HIS A 492 -8.82 -27.75 -2.63
N PHE A 493 -9.49 -27.53 -3.76
CA PHE A 493 -10.71 -26.72 -3.83
C PHE A 493 -12.01 -27.53 -3.80
N GLY A 494 -11.94 -28.85 -4.04
CA GLY A 494 -13.10 -29.73 -4.07
C GLY A 494 -13.99 -29.55 -5.29
N VAL A 495 -15.10 -30.27 -5.33
CA VAL A 495 -16.11 -30.20 -6.41
C VAL A 495 -17.16 -29.10 -6.20
N MET A 496 -17.11 -28.43 -5.05
CA MET A 496 -18.00 -27.35 -4.65
C MET A 496 -17.18 -26.30 -3.87
N PRO A 497 -16.25 -25.60 -4.55
CA PRO A 497 -15.40 -24.61 -3.91
C PRO A 497 -16.21 -23.42 -3.37
N ILE A 498 -15.61 -22.70 -2.44
CA ILE A 498 -16.11 -21.40 -1.96
C ILE A 498 -16.32 -20.47 -3.16
N GLY A 499 -17.41 -19.69 -3.13
CA GLY A 499 -17.82 -18.86 -4.26
C GLY A 499 -18.54 -19.64 -5.36
N THR A 500 -19.01 -20.86 -5.09
CA THR A 500 -19.93 -21.59 -5.99
C THR A 500 -21.38 -21.26 -5.63
N LEU A 501 -22.23 -21.06 -6.63
CA LEU A 501 -23.68 -20.99 -6.45
C LEU A 501 -24.28 -22.39 -6.54
N VAL A 502 -25.10 -22.75 -5.56
CA VAL A 502 -25.81 -24.04 -5.54
C VAL A 502 -27.31 -23.85 -5.38
N ARG A 503 -28.07 -24.81 -5.90
CA ARG A 503 -29.50 -24.97 -5.65
C ARG A 503 -29.74 -26.19 -4.79
N PHE A 504 -30.54 -26.02 -3.74
CA PHE A 504 -30.98 -27.12 -2.88
C PHE A 504 -32.19 -27.83 -3.45
N ALA A 505 -32.47 -29.04 -2.95
CA ALA A 505 -33.66 -29.81 -3.34
C ALA A 505 -34.98 -29.05 -3.11
N GLY A 506 -35.04 -28.16 -2.12
CA GLY A 506 -36.19 -27.26 -1.87
C GLY A 506 -36.32 -26.10 -2.86
N GLY A 507 -35.33 -25.88 -3.73
CA GLY A 507 -35.30 -24.83 -4.74
C GLY A 507 -34.53 -23.58 -4.34
N GLU A 508 -34.18 -23.44 -3.05
CA GLU A 508 -33.40 -22.31 -2.53
C GLU A 508 -32.03 -22.22 -3.20
N LEU A 509 -31.58 -20.99 -3.41
CA LEU A 509 -30.26 -20.68 -3.96
C LEU A 509 -29.33 -20.18 -2.87
N GLY A 510 -28.10 -20.64 -2.88
CA GLY A 510 -27.10 -20.22 -1.90
C GLY A 510 -25.68 -20.25 -2.42
N TRP A 511 -24.91 -19.23 -2.04
CA TRP A 511 -23.49 -19.13 -2.30
C TRP A 511 -22.67 -19.79 -1.19
N VAL A 512 -21.81 -20.72 -1.57
CA VAL A 512 -20.91 -21.41 -0.64
C VAL A 512 -19.91 -20.42 -0.06
N GLN A 513 -19.97 -20.16 1.26
CA GLN A 513 -19.07 -19.25 1.96
C GLN A 513 -17.99 -19.97 2.76
N ARG A 514 -18.30 -21.12 3.37
CA ARG A 514 -17.34 -21.91 4.15
C ARG A 514 -17.58 -23.40 4.01
N LEU A 515 -16.49 -24.15 4.08
CA LEU A 515 -16.48 -25.61 4.10
C LEU A 515 -15.90 -26.12 5.43
N ASP A 516 -16.37 -27.27 5.90
CA ASP A 516 -15.77 -27.93 7.06
C ASP A 516 -14.43 -28.60 6.69
N GLY A 517 -13.73 -29.16 7.68
CA GLY A 517 -12.45 -29.85 7.46
C GLY A 517 -12.53 -31.10 6.57
N MET A 518 -13.73 -31.56 6.23
CA MET A 518 -13.98 -32.67 5.29
C MET A 518 -14.45 -32.17 3.91
N GLY A 519 -14.53 -30.86 3.69
CA GLY A 519 -14.99 -30.25 2.45
C GLY A 519 -16.52 -30.21 2.28
N ARG A 520 -17.28 -30.38 3.36
CA ARG A 520 -18.76 -30.30 3.34
C ARG A 520 -19.22 -28.88 3.64
N LEU A 521 -20.44 -28.53 3.23
CA LEU A 521 -21.00 -27.19 3.47
C LEU A 521 -21.08 -26.88 4.97
N ALA A 522 -20.41 -25.81 5.40
CA ALA A 522 -20.48 -25.31 6.78
C ALA A 522 -21.24 -23.98 6.88
N GLN A 523 -21.19 -23.17 5.81
CA GLN A 523 -21.87 -21.89 5.75
C GLN A 523 -22.28 -21.56 4.33
N ILE A 524 -23.50 -21.05 4.18
CA ILE A 524 -24.03 -20.58 2.91
C ILE A 524 -24.65 -19.20 3.05
N GLN A 525 -24.60 -18.43 1.97
CA GLN A 525 -25.22 -17.13 1.85
C GLN A 525 -26.38 -17.24 0.87
N LEU A 526 -27.62 -17.16 1.36
CA LEU A 526 -28.79 -17.25 0.50
C LEU A 526 -28.83 -16.09 -0.51
N THR A 527 -29.44 -16.36 -1.66
CA THR A 527 -29.72 -15.37 -2.70
C THR A 527 -31.06 -15.70 -3.36
N GLU A 528 -31.75 -14.70 -3.89
CA GLU A 528 -32.99 -14.90 -4.64
C GLU A 528 -32.71 -15.20 -6.13
N ARG A 529 -31.53 -14.83 -6.62
CA ARG A 529 -31.19 -14.85 -8.05
C ARG A 529 -29.86 -15.55 -8.30
N ALA A 530 -29.76 -16.17 -9.47
CA ALA A 530 -28.55 -16.78 -9.98
C ALA A 530 -27.65 -15.74 -10.70
N GLU A 531 -27.25 -14.71 -9.95
CA GLU A 531 -26.39 -13.62 -10.41
C GLU A 531 -25.26 -13.37 -9.41
N ALA A 532 -24.18 -12.71 -9.84
CA ALA A 532 -23.02 -12.47 -8.98
C ALA A 532 -23.41 -11.77 -7.66
N PRO A 533 -22.77 -12.11 -6.51
CA PRO A 533 -23.07 -11.52 -5.21
C PRO A 533 -23.03 -9.98 -5.23
N GLY A 534 -24.21 -9.36 -5.08
CA GLY A 534 -24.39 -7.91 -4.99
C GLY A 534 -25.16 -7.49 -3.74
N GLU A 535 -26.02 -6.48 -3.85
CA GLU A 535 -26.85 -6.00 -2.72
C GLU A 535 -27.91 -7.02 -2.28
N ALA A 536 -28.36 -7.90 -3.18
CA ALA A 536 -29.44 -8.86 -2.94
C ALA A 536 -29.02 -10.11 -2.15
N LEU A 537 -27.96 -10.05 -1.35
CA LEU A 537 -27.57 -11.15 -0.48
C LEU A 537 -28.56 -11.29 0.69
N GLY A 538 -29.13 -12.50 0.83
CA GLY A 538 -30.08 -12.85 1.87
C GLY A 538 -29.43 -13.19 3.21
N GLU A 539 -30.03 -14.11 3.96
CA GLU A 539 -29.50 -14.58 5.24
C GLU A 539 -28.28 -15.51 5.04
N VAL A 540 -27.32 -15.41 5.98
CA VAL A 540 -26.24 -16.39 6.13
C VAL A 540 -26.72 -17.55 7.00
N LEU A 541 -26.73 -18.78 6.47
CA LEU A 541 -27.14 -19.98 7.20
C LEU A 541 -25.95 -20.86 7.60
N ARG A 542 -26.05 -21.47 8.79
CA ARG A 542 -25.07 -22.38 9.41
C ARG A 542 -25.80 -23.42 10.27
N GLY A 543 -25.13 -24.55 10.56
CA GLY A 543 -25.62 -25.58 11.49
C GLY A 543 -27.00 -26.12 11.11
N GLU A 544 -27.88 -26.30 12.09
CA GLU A 544 -29.23 -26.87 11.87
C GLU A 544 -30.06 -26.13 10.81
N ARG A 545 -29.88 -24.81 10.65
CA ARG A 545 -30.62 -24.04 9.63
C ARG A 545 -30.17 -24.39 8.22
N LEU A 546 -28.88 -24.67 8.03
CA LEU A 546 -28.32 -25.13 6.76
C LEU A 546 -28.77 -26.56 6.46
N GLU A 547 -28.79 -27.44 7.48
CA GLU A 547 -29.26 -28.83 7.33
C GLU A 547 -30.71 -28.92 6.87
N ARG A 548 -31.56 -27.96 7.27
CA ARG A 548 -32.97 -27.87 6.83
C ARG A 548 -33.14 -27.61 5.33
N LEU A 549 -32.15 -27.04 4.65
CA LEU A 549 -32.19 -26.88 3.18
C LEU A 549 -32.07 -28.23 2.45
N GLY A 550 -31.59 -29.27 3.13
CA GLY A 550 -31.40 -30.60 2.54
C GLY A 550 -30.16 -30.69 1.65
N GLU A 551 -30.20 -31.62 0.70
CA GLU A 551 -29.07 -31.87 -0.21
C GLU A 551 -29.00 -30.84 -1.34
N VAL A 552 -27.78 -30.62 -1.83
CA VAL A 552 -27.53 -29.83 -3.05
C VAL A 552 -28.01 -30.62 -4.26
N ALA A 553 -28.99 -30.08 -4.98
CA ALA A 553 -29.54 -30.67 -6.19
C ALA A 553 -28.74 -30.30 -7.45
N GLU A 554 -28.22 -29.07 -7.50
CA GLU A 554 -27.56 -28.53 -8.69
C GLU A 554 -26.45 -27.53 -8.33
N VAL A 555 -25.35 -27.55 -9.09
CA VAL A 555 -24.30 -26.52 -9.09
C VAL A 555 -24.50 -25.63 -10.32
N LEU A 556 -24.60 -24.32 -10.11
CA LEU A 556 -24.90 -23.36 -11.16
C LEU A 556 -23.63 -22.61 -11.58
N ALA A 557 -23.46 -22.40 -12.89
CA ALA A 557 -22.42 -21.53 -13.42
C ALA A 557 -22.92 -20.07 -13.37
N VAL A 558 -22.16 -19.21 -12.71
CA VAL A 558 -22.42 -17.76 -12.65
C VAL A 558 -21.12 -17.04 -12.90
N SER A 559 -21.13 -16.12 -13.87
CA SER A 559 -19.98 -15.27 -14.16
C SER A 559 -19.84 -14.20 -13.09
N CYS A 560 -18.83 -14.33 -12.23
CA CYS A 560 -18.50 -13.36 -11.18
C CYS A 560 -17.40 -12.38 -11.59
#